data_AF-A0A813XE53-F1
#
_entry.id   AF-A0A813XE53-F1
#
_cell.length_a   1.000
_cell.length_b   1.000
_cell.length_c   1.000
_cell.angle_alpha   90.00
_cell.angle_beta   90.00
_cell.angle_gamma   90.00
#
_symmetry.space_group_name_H-M   'P 1'
#
loop_
_entity.id
_entity.type
_entity.pdbx_description
1 polymer ?
#
loop_
_entity_poly.entity_id
_entity_poly.type
_entity_poly.pdbx_seq_one_letter_code
_entity_poly.pdbx_strand_id
1 'polypeptide(L)'
;MEEYISGTNLTSLISNLTSEARLLARVYIIHAGIEDTDELLTAVVRLQQLENFVWIINERVLVSNSSALFDGILGVKLHSSFTEENLLIDATQLIMNTFSKFIHHPPLFWSEKISVLNCSSMQSWSYGRDVFQAFLNSSVEGGITGNISFNEGGDRIESLYEIINIQHGQLTVVGTYRSNTSICTTSSMCREVIDRTELKLDENQIIWPNGLNRKPDGVHTRRNVSVVTIVEKPFIFARPGNNCDPLSEVYCTHKNLNNSNGEEYEQYCCYGYCIALLQELSKNLSFVFTLHLVADGKYGSFEKDRIDQQKRWDGMIGELINYQADMIIAPLTMSPERADDIEFTKPYKYHGITVLVRKHHFH
;
A
#
# COMPACT_ATOMS: atom_id res chain seq x y z
N MET A 1 2.36 3.15 4.87
CA MET A 1 3.02 3.03 3.56
C MET A 1 2.20 2.00 2.81
N GLU A 2 1.28 2.44 1.95
CA GLU A 2 0.55 1.54 1.06
C GLU A 2 1.40 1.40 -0.19
N GLU A 3 1.94 0.21 -0.44
CA GLU A 3 2.67 -0.06 -1.68
C GLU A 3 1.70 -0.69 -2.69
N TYR A 4 1.53 0.00 -3.82
CA TYR A 4 0.71 -0.47 -4.92
C TYR A 4 1.58 -1.22 -5.91
N ILE A 5 1.51 -2.54 -5.90
CA ILE A 5 2.22 -3.37 -6.88
C ILE A 5 1.35 -3.46 -8.13
N SER A 6 1.64 -2.62 -9.12
CA SER A 6 1.04 -2.74 -10.45
C SER A 6 1.99 -3.47 -11.40
N GLY A 7 1.60 -4.66 -11.86
CA GLY A 7 2.29 -5.37 -12.93
C GLY A 7 1.55 -5.22 -14.25
N THR A 8 2.25 -4.86 -15.33
CA THR A 8 1.72 -4.97 -16.71
C THR A 8 1.75 -6.41 -17.23
N ASN A 9 2.42 -7.32 -16.50
CA ASN A 9 2.52 -8.74 -16.79
C ASN A 9 2.45 -9.54 -15.48
N LEU A 10 1.66 -10.61 -15.46
CA LEU A 10 1.42 -11.44 -14.28
C LEU A 10 2.71 -12.12 -13.77
N THR A 11 3.63 -12.46 -14.68
CA THR A 11 4.92 -13.07 -14.30
C THR A 11 5.83 -12.10 -13.56
N SER A 12 5.82 -10.81 -13.92
CA SER A 12 6.61 -9.79 -13.21
C SER A 12 5.98 -9.41 -11.86
N LEU A 13 4.65 -9.47 -11.75
CA LEU A 13 3.95 -9.32 -10.48
C LEU A 13 4.35 -10.42 -9.49
N ILE A 14 4.42 -11.66 -9.95
CA ILE A 14 4.79 -12.83 -9.12
C ILE A 14 6.27 -12.77 -8.70
N SER A 15 7.16 -12.32 -9.59
CA SER A 15 8.57 -12.10 -9.21
C SER A 15 8.72 -10.97 -8.20
N ASN A 16 7.92 -9.91 -8.33
CA ASN A 16 7.91 -8.81 -7.38
C ASN A 16 7.39 -9.29 -6.02
N LEU A 17 6.25 -9.98 -5.97
CA LEU A 17 5.69 -10.57 -4.75
C LEU A 17 6.68 -11.47 -3.99
N THR A 18 7.51 -12.24 -4.70
CA THR A 18 8.55 -13.08 -4.06
C THR A 18 9.75 -12.26 -3.58
N SER A 19 10.15 -11.21 -4.29
CA SER A 19 11.18 -10.26 -3.84
C SER A 19 10.70 -9.38 -2.68
N GLU A 20 9.41 -9.04 -2.67
CA GLU A 20 8.70 -8.18 -1.70
C GLU A 20 8.09 -8.96 -0.54
N ALA A 21 8.10 -10.30 -0.56
CA ALA A 21 7.97 -11.10 0.66
C ALA A 21 9.09 -10.76 1.68
N ARG A 22 10.13 -10.02 1.25
CA ARG A 22 11.11 -9.36 2.10
C ARG A 22 10.56 -8.09 2.80
N LEU A 23 9.38 -7.59 2.51
CA LEU A 23 8.83 -6.46 3.22
C LEU A 23 8.29 -6.90 4.59
N LEU A 24 8.06 -5.92 5.48
CA LEU A 24 7.51 -6.15 6.83
C LEU A 24 6.00 -6.44 6.80
N ALA A 25 5.33 -6.01 5.73
CA ALA A 25 3.89 -6.18 5.56
C ALA A 25 3.52 -7.66 5.46
N ARG A 26 2.44 -8.04 6.15
CA ARG A 26 1.87 -9.38 6.07
C ARG A 26 0.41 -9.38 5.62
N VAL A 27 -0.14 -8.20 5.32
CA VAL A 27 -1.50 -8.06 4.80
C VAL A 27 -1.42 -7.73 3.33
N TYR A 28 -2.04 -8.55 2.49
CA TYR A 28 -2.07 -8.40 1.04
C TYR A 28 -3.51 -8.24 0.57
N ILE A 29 -3.74 -7.21 -0.23
CA ILE A 29 -5.01 -6.96 -0.89
C ILE A 29 -4.83 -7.26 -2.37
N ILE A 30 -5.62 -8.19 -2.88
CA ILE A 30 -5.58 -8.64 -4.27
C ILE A 30 -6.85 -8.16 -4.97
N HIS A 31 -6.66 -7.42 -6.05
CA HIS A 31 -7.72 -7.05 -6.96
C HIS A 31 -7.36 -7.56 -8.35
N ALA A 32 -8.07 -8.57 -8.83
CA ALA A 32 -7.82 -9.19 -10.13
C ALA A 32 -9.12 -9.54 -10.86
N GLY A 33 -8.99 -9.74 -12.18
CA GLY A 33 -10.03 -10.34 -13.00
C GLY A 33 -10.11 -11.86 -12.80
N ILE A 34 -11.17 -12.47 -13.35
CA ILE A 34 -11.36 -13.92 -13.29
C ILE A 34 -10.26 -14.65 -14.09
N GLU A 35 -9.82 -14.06 -15.21
CA GLU A 35 -8.82 -14.65 -16.12
C GLU A 35 -7.44 -14.82 -15.45
N ASP A 36 -7.07 -13.91 -14.56
CA ASP A 36 -5.76 -13.91 -13.88
C ASP A 36 -5.77 -14.70 -12.56
N THR A 37 -6.94 -15.17 -12.12
CA THR A 37 -7.15 -15.66 -10.75
C THR A 37 -6.31 -16.89 -10.44
N ASP A 38 -6.30 -17.91 -11.31
CA ASP A 38 -5.63 -19.18 -11.02
C ASP A 38 -4.10 -19.04 -10.92
N GLU A 39 -3.49 -18.29 -11.84
CA GLU A 39 -2.04 -18.07 -11.84
C GLU A 39 -1.62 -17.23 -10.62
N LEU A 40 -2.40 -16.19 -10.29
CA LEU A 40 -2.14 -15.35 -9.12
C LEU A 40 -2.28 -16.15 -7.81
N LEU A 41 -3.38 -16.88 -7.63
CA LEU A 41 -3.60 -17.67 -6.41
C LEU A 41 -2.59 -18.81 -6.27
N THR A 42 -2.14 -19.41 -7.38
CA THR A 42 -1.07 -20.42 -7.33
C THR A 42 0.25 -19.84 -6.80
N ALA A 43 0.58 -18.60 -7.17
CA ALA A 43 1.74 -17.91 -6.60
C ALA A 43 1.54 -17.56 -5.12
N VAL A 44 0.34 -17.13 -4.74
CA VAL A 44 -0.02 -16.83 -3.34
C VAL A 44 0.08 -18.08 -2.46
N VAL A 45 -0.39 -19.24 -2.90
CA VAL A 45 -0.29 -20.51 -2.16
C VAL A 45 1.17 -20.87 -1.87
N ARG A 46 2.10 -20.59 -2.78
CA ARG A 46 3.54 -20.78 -2.53
C ARG A 46 4.05 -19.89 -1.40
N LEU A 47 3.51 -18.67 -1.28
CA LEU A 47 3.86 -17.72 -0.22
C LEU A 47 3.13 -18.01 1.10
N GLN A 48 1.94 -18.60 1.07
CA GLN A 48 1.15 -19.01 2.26
C GLN A 48 1.87 -20.03 3.14
N GLN A 49 2.88 -20.73 2.61
CA GLN A 49 3.77 -21.57 3.41
C GLN A 49 4.57 -20.76 4.46
N LEU A 50 4.56 -19.44 4.37
CA LEU A 50 5.13 -18.54 5.36
C LEU A 50 4.07 -18.16 6.41
N GLU A 51 4.49 -18.09 7.67
CA GLU A 51 3.59 -17.79 8.78
C GLU A 51 3.14 -16.31 8.80
N ASN A 52 1.91 -16.08 9.30
CA ASN A 52 1.33 -14.77 9.64
C ASN A 52 0.83 -13.87 8.49
N PHE A 53 0.57 -14.42 7.30
CA PHE A 53 -0.02 -13.65 6.20
C PHE A 53 -1.54 -13.54 6.30
N VAL A 54 -2.09 -12.42 5.83
CA VAL A 54 -3.52 -12.14 5.69
C VAL A 54 -3.79 -11.77 4.24
N TRP A 55 -4.82 -12.38 3.64
CA TRP A 55 -5.16 -12.20 2.23
C TRP A 55 -6.58 -11.68 2.12
N ILE A 56 -6.75 -10.56 1.42
CA ILE A 56 -8.05 -9.95 1.14
C ILE A 56 -8.23 -9.92 -0.39
N ILE A 57 -9.34 -10.45 -0.89
CA ILE A 57 -9.63 -10.55 -2.32
C ILE A 57 -10.93 -9.82 -2.71
N ASN A 58 -11.02 -9.37 -3.96
CA ASN A 58 -12.25 -8.82 -4.53
C ASN A 58 -13.27 -9.92 -4.89
N GLU A 59 -14.54 -9.51 -5.06
CA GLU A 59 -15.67 -10.43 -5.35
C GLU A 59 -15.43 -11.32 -6.57
N ARG A 60 -14.79 -10.79 -7.63
CA ARG A 60 -14.53 -11.54 -8.87
C ARG A 60 -13.64 -12.76 -8.66
N VAL A 61 -12.59 -12.61 -7.84
CA VAL A 61 -11.70 -13.71 -7.47
C VAL A 61 -12.43 -14.72 -6.58
N LEU A 62 -13.27 -14.24 -5.66
CA LEU A 62 -14.04 -15.09 -4.73
C LEU A 62 -15.03 -16.02 -5.46
N VAL A 63 -15.63 -15.55 -6.57
CA VAL A 63 -16.62 -16.31 -7.35
C VAL A 63 -16.03 -17.05 -8.57
N SER A 64 -14.70 -17.04 -8.72
CA SER A 64 -14.01 -17.64 -9.86
C SER A 64 -14.08 -19.18 -9.92
N ASN A 65 -14.52 -19.84 -8.84
CA ASN A 65 -14.45 -21.30 -8.63
C ASN A 65 -13.02 -21.87 -8.75
N SER A 66 -11.99 -21.04 -8.55
CA SER A 66 -10.60 -21.47 -8.57
C SER A 66 -10.34 -22.54 -7.50
N SER A 67 -9.65 -23.61 -7.89
CA SER A 67 -9.19 -24.66 -6.99
C SER A 67 -8.01 -24.22 -6.11
N ALA A 68 -7.41 -23.06 -6.40
CA ALA A 68 -6.32 -22.48 -5.65
C ALA A 68 -6.79 -21.60 -4.47
N LEU A 69 -8.10 -21.45 -4.27
CA LEU A 69 -8.64 -20.84 -3.05
C LEU A 69 -8.32 -21.73 -1.83
N PHE A 70 -7.92 -21.10 -0.74
CA PHE A 70 -7.56 -21.78 0.50
C PHE A 70 -8.22 -21.12 1.71
N ASP A 71 -8.25 -21.88 2.80
CA ASP A 71 -8.89 -21.45 4.03
C ASP A 71 -8.21 -20.22 4.64
N GLY A 72 -9.03 -19.32 5.15
CA GLY A 72 -8.60 -18.09 5.82
C GLY A 72 -8.41 -16.88 4.92
N ILE A 73 -8.66 -17.00 3.62
CA ILE A 73 -8.83 -15.83 2.75
C ILE A 73 -10.09 -15.05 3.19
N LEU A 74 -9.97 -13.73 3.23
CA LEU A 74 -11.10 -12.81 3.37
C LEU A 74 -11.49 -12.26 2.00
N GLY A 75 -12.78 -12.20 1.72
CA GLY A 75 -13.34 -11.64 0.51
C GLY A 75 -14.43 -10.62 0.81
N VAL A 76 -14.64 -9.70 -0.11
CA VAL A 76 -15.79 -8.78 -0.06
C VAL A 76 -16.75 -9.17 -1.18
N LYS A 77 -18.03 -9.30 -0.85
CA LYS A 77 -19.10 -9.63 -1.81
C LYS A 77 -20.26 -8.66 -1.62
N LEU A 78 -20.89 -8.21 -2.70
CA LEU A 78 -22.13 -7.45 -2.59
C LEU A 78 -23.21 -8.32 -1.90
N HIS A 79 -24.02 -7.72 -1.01
CA HIS A 79 -24.99 -8.46 -0.21
C HIS A 79 -25.92 -9.30 -1.10
N SER A 80 -26.27 -10.51 -0.62
CA SER A 80 -27.05 -11.50 -1.36
C SER A 80 -28.41 -11.01 -1.89
N SER A 81 -28.96 -9.94 -1.32
CA SER A 81 -30.18 -9.29 -1.82
C SER A 81 -30.02 -8.58 -3.17
N PHE A 82 -28.80 -8.24 -3.60
CA PHE A 82 -28.51 -7.53 -4.84
C PHE A 82 -28.58 -8.47 -6.05
N THR A 83 -29.69 -9.20 -6.19
CA THR A 83 -29.98 -10.01 -7.37
C THR A 83 -30.47 -9.13 -8.51
N GLU A 84 -30.32 -9.61 -9.75
CA GLU A 84 -30.83 -8.91 -10.94
C GLU A 84 -32.33 -8.60 -10.84
N GLU A 85 -33.12 -9.54 -10.32
CA GLU A 85 -34.56 -9.38 -10.11
C GLU A 85 -34.88 -8.24 -9.12
N ASN A 86 -34.24 -8.23 -7.96
CA ASN A 86 -34.46 -7.18 -6.95
C ASN A 86 -33.99 -5.81 -7.44
N LEU A 87 -32.85 -5.77 -8.13
CA LEU A 87 -32.32 -4.56 -8.75
C LEU A 87 -33.24 -4.01 -9.84
N LEU A 88 -33.87 -4.89 -10.62
CA LEU A 88 -34.84 -4.48 -11.63
C LEU A 88 -36.07 -3.84 -10.99
N ILE A 89 -36.62 -4.46 -9.93
CA ILE A 89 -37.77 -3.91 -9.20
C ILE A 89 -37.42 -2.54 -8.62
N ASP A 90 -36.29 -2.44 -7.91
CA ASP A 90 -35.79 -1.20 -7.32
C ASP A 90 -35.55 -0.10 -8.38
N ALA A 91 -34.97 -0.47 -9.52
CA ALA A 91 -34.77 0.44 -10.65
C ALA A 91 -36.10 0.95 -11.22
N THR A 92 -37.10 0.08 -11.38
CA THR A 92 -38.42 0.50 -11.86
C THR A 92 -39.10 1.47 -10.91
N GLN A 93 -38.99 1.25 -9.59
CA GLN A 93 -39.54 2.15 -8.59
C GLN A 93 -38.84 3.52 -8.63
N LEU A 94 -37.51 3.56 -8.76
CA LEU A 94 -36.75 4.79 -8.94
C LEU A 94 -37.18 5.54 -10.22
N ILE A 95 -37.30 4.82 -11.34
CA ILE A 95 -37.75 5.38 -12.63
C ILE A 95 -39.14 6.00 -12.48
N MET A 96 -40.09 5.25 -11.91
CA MET A 96 -41.47 5.74 -11.71
C MET A 96 -41.51 6.99 -10.82
N ASN A 97 -40.80 6.98 -9.69
CA ASN A 97 -40.76 8.12 -8.78
C ASN A 97 -40.13 9.35 -9.42
N THR A 98 -39.03 9.15 -10.17
CA THR A 98 -38.30 10.24 -10.85
C THR A 98 -39.17 10.86 -11.94
N PHE A 99 -39.75 10.06 -12.83
CA PHE A 99 -40.59 10.57 -13.91
C PHE A 99 -41.91 11.15 -13.41
N SER A 100 -42.51 10.61 -12.35
CA SER A 100 -43.68 11.23 -11.72
C SER A 100 -43.37 12.65 -11.23
N LYS A 101 -42.25 12.84 -10.52
CA LYS A 101 -41.80 14.18 -10.09
C LYS A 101 -41.57 15.11 -11.28
N PHE A 102 -40.92 14.58 -12.32
CA PHE A 102 -40.59 15.33 -13.53
C PHE A 102 -41.83 15.76 -14.33
N ILE A 103 -42.86 14.90 -14.43
CA ILE A 103 -44.14 15.24 -15.09
C ILE A 103 -44.91 16.29 -14.30
N HIS A 104 -44.93 16.20 -12.96
CA HIS A 104 -45.63 17.16 -12.12
C HIS A 104 -44.88 18.50 -11.99
N HIS A 105 -43.55 18.50 -12.12
CA HIS A 105 -42.69 19.68 -12.02
C HIS A 105 -41.61 19.66 -13.13
N PRO A 106 -42.00 19.92 -14.39
CA PRO A 106 -41.05 19.89 -15.49
C PRO A 106 -40.06 21.05 -15.42
N PRO A 107 -38.82 20.89 -15.92
CA PRO A 107 -37.86 21.98 -16.03
C PRO A 107 -38.43 23.17 -16.82
N LEU A 108 -37.99 24.38 -16.45
CA LEU A 108 -38.21 25.58 -17.27
C LEU A 108 -37.66 25.29 -18.67
N PHE A 109 -38.48 25.41 -19.71
CA PHE A 109 -38.18 25.07 -21.12
C PHE A 109 -38.33 23.60 -21.56
N TRP A 110 -38.94 22.73 -20.75
CA TRP A 110 -39.35 21.41 -21.24
C TRP A 110 -40.37 21.52 -22.39
N SER A 111 -40.15 20.79 -23.47
CA SER A 111 -41.06 20.69 -24.61
C SER A 111 -41.56 19.26 -24.76
N GLU A 112 -42.88 19.08 -24.85
CA GLU A 112 -43.51 17.77 -25.15
C GLU A 112 -43.13 17.21 -26.53
N LYS A 113 -42.66 18.08 -27.45
CA LYS A 113 -42.13 17.64 -28.74
C LYS A 113 -40.69 17.15 -28.56
N ILE A 114 -40.55 15.86 -28.31
CA ILE A 114 -39.27 15.16 -28.36
C ILE A 114 -38.90 14.96 -29.83
N SER A 115 -37.74 15.47 -30.26
CA SER A 115 -37.17 15.15 -31.56
C SER A 115 -36.85 13.66 -31.61
N VAL A 116 -37.42 12.93 -32.57
CA VAL A 116 -37.09 11.51 -32.78
C VAL A 116 -35.63 11.40 -33.15
N LEU A 117 -34.82 10.89 -32.23
CA LEU A 117 -33.39 10.65 -32.46
C LEU A 117 -33.21 9.36 -33.24
N ASN A 118 -32.26 9.37 -34.16
CA ASN A 118 -31.81 8.19 -34.87
C ASN A 118 -30.28 8.15 -34.90
N CYS A 119 -29.72 6.95 -35.05
CA CYS A 119 -28.26 6.74 -35.09
C CYS A 119 -27.60 7.30 -36.37
N SER A 120 -28.38 7.79 -37.34
CA SER A 120 -27.88 8.39 -38.58
C SER A 120 -27.63 9.89 -38.46
N SER A 121 -28.10 10.52 -37.39
CA SER A 121 -27.93 11.95 -37.12
C SER A 121 -26.90 12.17 -36.01
N MET A 122 -26.16 13.29 -36.09
CA MET A 122 -25.24 13.72 -35.02
C MET A 122 -25.98 14.48 -33.89
N GLN A 123 -27.31 14.47 -33.88
CA GLN A 123 -28.09 15.17 -32.86
C GLN A 123 -28.08 14.37 -31.55
N SER A 124 -27.76 15.04 -30.45
CA SER A 124 -27.88 14.47 -29.11
C SER A 124 -29.21 14.85 -28.46
N TRP A 125 -29.61 14.08 -27.45
CA TRP A 125 -30.80 14.41 -26.67
C TRP A 125 -30.54 15.65 -25.80
N SER A 126 -31.19 16.76 -26.12
CA SER A 126 -31.00 18.05 -25.46
C SER A 126 -31.30 18.02 -23.96
N TYR A 127 -32.24 17.19 -23.50
CA TYR A 127 -32.65 17.10 -22.11
C TYR A 127 -31.99 15.94 -21.34
N GLY A 128 -31.08 15.19 -21.96
CA GLY A 128 -30.49 14.02 -21.32
C GLY A 128 -29.74 14.33 -20.03
N ARG A 129 -29.09 15.50 -19.97
CA ARG A 129 -28.43 15.98 -18.75
C ARG A 129 -29.43 16.29 -17.65
N ASP A 130 -30.54 16.94 -17.96
CA ASP A 130 -31.56 17.30 -16.96
C ASP A 130 -32.23 16.05 -16.37
N VAL A 131 -32.51 15.06 -17.21
CA VAL A 131 -33.07 13.78 -16.75
C VAL A 131 -32.05 13.01 -15.91
N PHE A 132 -30.79 12.94 -16.34
CA PHE A 132 -29.73 12.33 -15.53
C PHE A 132 -29.59 12.99 -14.15
N GLN A 133 -29.61 14.33 -14.10
CA GLN A 133 -29.58 15.08 -12.84
C GLN A 133 -30.82 14.84 -11.98
N ALA A 134 -32.00 14.67 -12.60
CA ALA A 134 -33.21 14.29 -11.87
C ALA A 134 -33.09 12.91 -11.21
N PHE A 135 -32.45 11.95 -11.88
CA PHE A 135 -32.13 10.64 -11.30
C PHE A 135 -31.13 10.74 -10.14
N LEU A 136 -30.04 11.51 -10.29
CA LEU A 136 -29.07 11.72 -9.20
C LEU A 136 -29.72 12.33 -7.94
N ASN A 137 -30.67 13.26 -8.13
CA ASN A 137 -31.39 13.92 -7.05
C ASN A 137 -32.59 13.12 -6.53
N SER A 138 -32.85 11.94 -7.09
CA SER A 138 -33.97 11.09 -6.67
C SER A 138 -33.46 9.97 -5.77
N SER A 139 -34.23 9.70 -4.72
CA SER A 139 -33.98 8.61 -3.78
C SER A 139 -35.22 7.75 -3.60
N VAL A 140 -35.00 6.49 -3.22
CA VAL A 140 -36.04 5.55 -2.81
C VAL A 140 -35.68 5.03 -1.44
N GLU A 141 -36.55 5.28 -0.46
CA GLU A 141 -36.43 4.70 0.88
C GLU A 141 -37.11 3.33 0.92
N GLY A 142 -36.46 2.36 1.56
CA GLY A 142 -37.05 1.02 1.75
C GLY A 142 -37.18 0.19 0.46
N GLY A 143 -36.30 0.42 -0.52
CA GLY A 143 -36.14 -0.52 -1.65
C GLY A 143 -35.74 -1.91 -1.17
N ILE A 144 -35.93 -2.92 -2.02
CA ILE A 144 -35.65 -4.33 -1.69
C ILE A 144 -34.17 -4.51 -1.34
N THR A 145 -33.28 -3.83 -2.06
CA THR A 145 -31.83 -3.84 -1.81
C THR A 145 -31.38 -2.76 -0.81
N GLY A 146 -32.33 -2.16 -0.07
CA GLY A 146 -32.10 -1.05 0.84
C GLY A 146 -32.39 0.30 0.20
N ASN A 147 -31.94 1.36 0.86
CA ASN A 147 -32.10 2.71 0.34
C ASN A 147 -31.35 2.88 -0.99
N ILE A 148 -31.93 3.66 -1.89
CA ILE A 148 -31.38 3.94 -3.22
C ILE A 148 -31.11 5.43 -3.28
N SER A 149 -29.85 5.79 -3.46
CA SER A 149 -29.38 7.16 -3.69
C SER A 149 -28.02 7.09 -4.40
N PHE A 150 -27.58 8.21 -4.97
CA PHE A 150 -26.41 8.26 -5.84
C PHE A 150 -25.42 9.34 -5.41
N ASN A 151 -24.14 9.12 -5.70
CA ASN A 151 -23.11 10.15 -5.62
C ASN A 151 -23.14 11.06 -6.86
N GLU A 152 -22.25 12.05 -6.91
CA GLU A 152 -22.16 12.98 -8.06
C GLU A 152 -21.78 12.28 -9.38
N GLY A 153 -21.12 11.12 -9.32
CA GLY A 153 -20.74 10.29 -10.46
C GLY A 153 -21.87 9.39 -10.98
N GLY A 154 -22.96 9.24 -10.23
CA GLY A 154 -24.05 8.31 -10.54
C GLY A 154 -23.87 6.89 -9.99
N ASP A 155 -22.88 6.66 -9.14
CA ASP A 155 -22.76 5.39 -8.43
C ASP A 155 -23.70 5.37 -7.23
N ARG A 156 -24.23 4.18 -6.93
CA ARG A 156 -25.09 3.98 -5.77
C ARG A 156 -24.29 4.08 -4.47
N ILE A 157 -24.76 4.90 -3.54
CA ILE A 157 -24.23 5.00 -2.17
C ILE A 157 -25.04 4.11 -1.20
N GLU A 158 -24.53 3.86 0.00
CA GLU A 158 -25.18 2.99 1.01
C GLU A 158 -25.32 1.52 0.63
N SER A 159 -24.55 1.07 -0.36
CA SER A 159 -24.46 -0.35 -0.73
C SER A 159 -23.98 -1.20 0.45
N LEU A 160 -24.67 -2.31 0.69
CA LEU A 160 -24.36 -3.28 1.73
C LEU A 160 -23.51 -4.41 1.15
N TYR A 161 -22.39 -4.70 1.80
CA TYR A 161 -21.47 -5.77 1.45
C TYR A 161 -21.42 -6.80 2.59
N GLU A 162 -21.23 -8.05 2.21
CA GLU A 162 -20.92 -9.16 3.09
C GLU A 162 -19.39 -9.37 3.09
N ILE A 163 -18.83 -9.55 4.28
CA ILE A 163 -17.44 -9.97 4.46
C ILE A 163 -17.46 -11.49 4.54
N ILE A 164 -16.76 -12.13 3.61
CA ILE A 164 -16.70 -13.57 3.45
C ILE A 164 -15.35 -14.08 3.95
N ASN A 165 -15.35 -15.19 4.67
CA ASN A 165 -14.16 -15.94 5.03
C ASN A 165 -14.28 -17.36 4.44
N ILE A 166 -13.21 -17.83 3.79
CA ILE A 166 -13.18 -19.19 3.24
C ILE A 166 -12.84 -20.15 4.37
N GLN A 167 -13.73 -21.11 4.62
CA GLN A 167 -13.62 -22.05 5.74
C GLN A 167 -13.92 -23.45 5.23
N HIS A 168 -12.93 -24.35 5.28
CA HIS A 168 -13.03 -25.71 4.76
C HIS A 168 -13.57 -25.75 3.32
N GLY A 169 -13.10 -24.82 2.48
CA GLY A 169 -13.56 -24.64 1.10
C GLY A 169 -14.98 -24.08 0.92
N GLN A 170 -15.63 -23.61 2.00
CA GLN A 170 -16.96 -22.98 1.96
C GLN A 170 -16.87 -21.47 2.18
N LEU A 171 -17.74 -20.73 1.50
CA LEU A 171 -17.88 -19.28 1.67
C LEU A 171 -18.75 -18.99 2.89
N THR A 172 -18.16 -18.49 3.97
CA THR A 172 -18.86 -18.19 5.22
C THR A 172 -18.94 -16.68 5.45
N VAL A 173 -20.14 -16.15 5.69
CA VAL A 173 -20.32 -14.74 6.02
C VAL A 173 -19.87 -14.50 7.47
N VAL A 174 -18.85 -13.67 7.66
CA VAL A 174 -18.27 -13.34 8.98
C VAL A 174 -18.48 -11.87 9.36
N GLY A 175 -19.08 -11.08 8.48
CA GLY A 175 -19.31 -9.67 8.74
C GLY A 175 -20.10 -8.98 7.66
N THR A 176 -20.39 -7.71 7.88
CA THR A 176 -21.03 -6.82 6.92
C THR A 176 -20.33 -5.48 6.92
N TYR A 177 -20.28 -4.86 5.75
CA TYR A 177 -19.76 -3.52 5.56
C TYR A 177 -20.82 -2.68 4.87
N ARG A 178 -21.15 -1.53 5.45
CA ARG A 178 -22.04 -0.54 4.84
C ARG A 178 -21.30 0.78 4.71
N SER A 179 -21.20 1.28 3.49
CA SER A 179 -20.64 2.61 3.23
C SER A 179 -21.71 3.66 3.48
N ASN A 180 -21.65 4.39 4.59
CA ASN A 180 -22.58 5.47 4.87
C ASN A 180 -21.87 6.81 4.66
N THR A 181 -21.95 7.32 3.44
CA THR A 181 -21.49 8.66 3.09
C THR A 181 -22.68 9.62 3.12
N SER A 182 -22.94 10.20 4.30
CA SER A 182 -23.94 11.26 4.40
C SER A 182 -23.37 12.58 3.86
N ILE A 183 -23.93 13.09 2.76
CA ILE A 183 -23.62 14.43 2.24
C ILE A 183 -24.54 15.42 2.96
N CYS A 184 -24.00 16.26 3.84
CA CYS A 184 -24.76 17.35 4.45
C CYS A 184 -24.97 18.47 3.43
N THR A 185 -26.20 18.65 2.95
CA THR A 185 -26.55 19.65 1.92
C THR A 185 -27.08 20.99 2.47
N THR A 186 -27.16 21.16 3.80
CA THR A 186 -27.85 22.32 4.42
C THR A 186 -27.06 23.01 5.53
N SER A 187 -25.84 23.49 5.28
CA SER A 187 -25.36 24.76 5.84
C SER A 187 -24.03 25.17 5.22
N SER A 188 -23.74 26.48 5.18
CA SER A 188 -22.41 27.04 4.89
C SER A 188 -21.33 26.66 5.92
N MET A 189 -21.62 25.71 6.81
CA MET A 189 -20.78 25.20 7.89
C MET A 189 -20.48 23.70 7.73
N CYS A 190 -20.87 23.06 6.63
CA CYS A 190 -20.51 21.68 6.32
C CYS A 190 -19.13 21.65 5.65
N ARG A 191 -18.08 21.55 6.47
CA ARG A 191 -16.69 21.42 6.01
C ARG A 191 -16.15 20.00 6.15
N GLU A 192 -16.96 19.05 6.60
CA GLU A 192 -16.56 17.66 6.85
C GLU A 192 -17.57 16.68 6.26
N VAL A 193 -17.08 15.81 5.38
CA VAL A 193 -17.75 14.56 5.00
C VAL A 193 -17.75 13.68 6.25
N ILE A 194 -18.92 13.43 6.83
CA ILE A 194 -19.03 12.47 7.93
C ILE A 194 -19.14 11.09 7.31
N ASP A 195 -17.98 10.47 7.10
CA ASP A 195 -17.90 9.06 6.76
C ASP A 195 -18.35 8.24 7.99
N ARG A 196 -19.55 7.64 7.90
CA ARG A 196 -20.09 6.71 8.91
C ARG A 196 -20.01 5.28 8.42
N THR A 197 -18.95 4.93 7.70
CA THR A 197 -18.66 3.54 7.34
C THR A 197 -18.79 2.62 8.55
N GLU A 198 -19.69 1.64 8.43
CA GLU A 198 -19.98 0.70 9.51
C GLU A 198 -19.50 -0.68 9.08
N LEU A 199 -18.32 -1.07 9.57
CA LEU A 199 -17.81 -2.43 9.46
C LEU A 199 -18.20 -3.20 10.72
N LYS A 200 -19.04 -4.23 10.56
CA LYS A 200 -19.38 -5.19 11.61
C LYS A 200 -18.71 -6.51 11.27
N LEU A 201 -17.81 -6.95 12.13
CA LEU A 201 -17.05 -8.18 11.93
C LEU A 201 -17.16 -9.05 13.19
N ASP A 202 -17.52 -10.31 13.02
CA ASP A 202 -17.45 -11.31 14.09
C ASP A 202 -16.07 -12.00 14.01
N GLU A 203 -15.08 -11.40 14.67
CA GLU A 203 -13.70 -11.91 14.63
C GLU A 203 -13.56 -13.34 15.19
N ASN A 204 -14.48 -13.79 16.04
CA ASN A 204 -14.45 -15.14 16.61
C ASN A 204 -14.84 -16.23 15.60
N GLN A 205 -15.56 -15.84 14.54
CA GLN A 205 -15.95 -16.76 13.46
C GLN A 205 -14.90 -16.83 12.36
N ILE A 206 -13.85 -16.01 12.40
CA ILE A 206 -12.83 -15.97 11.34
C ILE A 206 -11.78 -17.05 11.59
N ILE A 207 -11.59 -17.89 10.59
CA ILE A 207 -10.41 -18.76 10.48
C ILE A 207 -9.38 -17.99 9.68
N TRP A 208 -8.13 -17.97 10.14
CA TRP A 208 -7.01 -17.34 9.48
C TRP A 208 -6.19 -18.39 8.71
N PRO A 209 -5.32 -17.98 7.77
CA PRO A 209 -4.50 -18.90 7.01
C PRO A 209 -3.77 -19.91 7.91
N ASN A 210 -3.64 -21.15 7.42
CA ASN A 210 -3.15 -22.31 8.20
C ASN A 210 -4.09 -22.79 9.32
N GLY A 211 -5.38 -22.43 9.29
CA GLY A 211 -6.37 -22.91 10.27
C GLY A 211 -6.25 -22.26 11.64
N LEU A 212 -5.63 -21.09 11.72
CA LEU A 212 -5.43 -20.37 12.98
C LEU A 212 -6.73 -19.68 13.40
N ASN A 213 -7.11 -19.79 14.67
CA ASN A 213 -8.27 -19.07 15.24
C ASN A 213 -7.89 -17.72 15.85
N ARG A 214 -6.61 -17.35 15.79
CA ARG A 214 -6.08 -16.09 16.31
C ARG A 214 -5.65 -15.22 15.15
N LYS A 215 -6.16 -13.98 15.15
CA LYS A 215 -5.77 -12.92 14.22
C LYS A 215 -4.24 -12.72 14.23
N PRO A 216 -3.57 -12.84 13.08
CA PRO A 216 -2.16 -12.50 12.95
C PRO A 216 -1.93 -11.01 13.22
N ASP A 217 -0.76 -10.65 13.73
CA ASP A 217 -0.41 -9.26 14.06
C ASP A 217 -0.28 -8.35 12.82
N GLY A 218 -0.34 -8.90 11.60
CA GLY A 218 -0.34 -8.17 10.32
C GLY A 218 1.00 -7.50 9.96
N VAL A 219 1.93 -7.41 10.92
CA VAL A 219 3.27 -6.89 10.76
C VAL A 219 4.25 -7.89 11.36
N HIS A 220 5.26 -8.29 10.59
CA HIS A 220 6.33 -9.14 11.09
C HIS A 220 7.56 -8.28 11.41
N THR A 221 7.87 -8.08 12.69
CA THR A 221 9.09 -7.38 13.09
C THR A 221 10.31 -8.25 12.76
N ARG A 222 11.10 -7.84 11.77
CA ARG A 222 12.37 -8.51 11.46
C ARG A 222 13.33 -8.35 12.63
N ARG A 223 13.90 -9.48 13.08
CA ARG A 223 14.99 -9.48 14.05
C ARG A 223 16.36 -9.37 13.41
N ASN A 224 16.48 -9.56 12.09
CA ASN A 224 17.72 -9.38 11.35
C ASN A 224 17.61 -8.08 10.55
N VAL A 225 18.42 -7.10 10.92
CA VAL A 225 18.44 -5.75 10.32
C VAL A 225 19.69 -5.61 9.46
N SER A 226 19.52 -5.30 8.17
CA SER A 226 20.62 -4.92 7.28
C SER A 226 21.01 -3.47 7.55
N VAL A 227 22.26 -3.22 7.94
CA VAL A 227 22.75 -1.90 8.31
C VAL A 227 23.83 -1.46 7.35
N VAL A 228 23.62 -0.31 6.69
CA VAL A 228 24.64 0.33 5.86
C VAL A 228 25.40 1.40 6.64
N THR A 229 26.70 1.49 6.39
CA THR A 229 27.58 2.51 6.96
C THR A 229 28.62 2.99 5.96
N ILE A 230 29.43 3.97 6.36
CA ILE A 230 30.50 4.57 5.55
C ILE A 230 31.75 4.74 6.40
N VAL A 231 32.94 4.58 5.81
CA VAL A 231 34.21 4.83 6.50
C VAL A 231 34.42 6.33 6.67
N GLU A 232 34.26 6.84 7.89
CA GLU A 232 34.43 8.26 8.22
C GLU A 232 35.16 8.41 9.55
N LYS A 233 36.43 8.85 9.51
CA LYS A 233 37.23 9.05 10.73
C LYS A 233 36.81 10.35 11.43
N PRO A 234 36.67 10.38 12.78
CA PRO A 234 36.97 9.32 13.74
C PRO A 234 35.75 8.46 14.15
N PHE A 235 34.65 8.54 13.41
CA PHE A 235 33.39 7.89 13.78
C PHE A 235 33.38 6.39 13.47
N ILE A 236 33.84 6.03 12.27
CA ILE A 236 33.88 4.66 11.74
C ILE A 236 35.23 4.45 11.04
N PHE A 237 35.86 3.34 11.38
CA PHE A 237 37.07 2.83 10.77
C PHE A 237 36.77 1.46 10.17
N ALA A 238 37.46 1.10 9.10
CA ALA A 238 37.42 -0.24 8.53
C ALA A 238 38.84 -0.69 8.20
N ARG A 239 39.14 -1.96 8.46
CA ARG A 239 40.38 -2.61 8.04
C ARG A 239 40.05 -3.94 7.35
N PRO A 240 40.77 -4.32 6.29
CA PRO A 240 40.54 -5.61 5.65
C PRO A 240 40.90 -6.74 6.62
N GLY A 241 40.16 -7.85 6.57
CA GLY A 241 40.52 -9.07 7.27
C GLY A 241 39.33 -9.84 7.84
N ASN A 242 39.57 -11.13 8.04
CA ASN A 242 38.56 -12.10 8.50
C ASN A 242 38.70 -12.45 9.99
N ASN A 243 39.55 -11.71 10.71
CA ASN A 243 39.76 -11.90 12.15
C ASN A 243 39.51 -10.56 12.85
N CYS A 244 38.26 -10.33 13.20
CA CYS A 244 37.83 -9.15 13.95
C CYS A 244 37.91 -9.41 15.44
N ASP A 245 38.36 -8.41 16.21
CA ASP A 245 38.30 -8.46 17.67
C ASP A 245 36.83 -8.48 18.12
N PRO A 246 36.35 -9.56 18.75
CA PRO A 246 34.95 -9.69 19.14
C PRO A 246 34.47 -8.62 20.13
N LEU A 247 35.38 -7.96 20.86
CA LEU A 247 35.03 -6.97 21.87
C LEU A 247 34.85 -5.56 21.32
N SER A 248 35.56 -5.22 20.24
CA SER A 248 35.66 -3.83 19.76
C SER A 248 35.32 -3.66 18.28
N GLU A 249 35.24 -4.75 17.52
CA GLU A 249 35.05 -4.73 16.07
C GLU A 249 33.88 -5.62 15.65
N VAL A 250 33.31 -5.31 14.49
CA VAL A 250 32.22 -6.08 13.88
C VAL A 250 32.57 -6.38 12.43
N TYR A 251 32.25 -7.60 11.98
CA TYR A 251 32.38 -7.96 10.57
C TYR A 251 31.48 -7.09 9.70
N CYS A 252 32.04 -6.57 8.62
CA CYS A 252 31.32 -5.83 7.60
C CYS A 252 31.78 -6.24 6.20
N THR A 253 30.88 -6.19 5.22
CA THR A 253 31.19 -6.47 3.82
C THR A 253 31.27 -5.19 3.00
N HIS A 254 32.02 -5.19 1.91
CA HIS A 254 32.06 -4.09 0.95
C HIS A 254 32.00 -4.63 -0.48
N LYS A 255 31.12 -4.04 -1.30
CA LYS A 255 30.93 -4.46 -2.70
C LYS A 255 31.95 -3.76 -3.59
N ASN A 256 32.77 -4.54 -4.31
CA ASN A 256 33.73 -3.98 -5.25
C ASN A 256 33.05 -3.66 -6.60
N LEU A 257 32.87 -2.38 -6.92
CA LEU A 257 32.22 -1.92 -8.15
C LEU A 257 33.09 -2.06 -9.42
N ASN A 258 34.38 -2.38 -9.29
CA ASN A 258 35.32 -2.39 -10.42
C ASN A 258 35.49 -3.78 -11.09
N ASN A 259 34.90 -4.85 -10.53
CA ASN A 259 35.00 -6.21 -11.07
C ASN A 259 33.73 -6.58 -11.86
N SER A 260 33.82 -6.55 -13.20
CA SER A 260 32.70 -6.87 -14.10
C SER A 260 32.34 -8.36 -14.20
N ASN A 261 33.10 -9.25 -13.54
CA ASN A 261 33.02 -10.70 -13.72
C ASN A 261 32.34 -11.46 -12.56
N GLY A 262 31.75 -10.74 -11.59
CA GLY A 262 31.04 -11.31 -10.45
C GLY A 262 31.08 -10.36 -9.26
N GLU A 263 29.99 -10.28 -8.49
CA GLU A 263 29.91 -9.44 -7.28
C GLU A 263 30.82 -10.01 -6.19
N GLU A 264 32.10 -9.63 -6.20
CA GLU A 264 33.03 -10.01 -5.13
C GLU A 264 32.83 -9.05 -3.95
N TYR A 265 32.25 -9.59 -2.88
CA TYR A 265 32.13 -8.90 -1.59
C TYR A 265 33.41 -9.15 -0.79
N GLU A 266 34.10 -8.08 -0.44
CA GLU A 266 35.29 -8.13 0.41
C GLU A 266 34.90 -8.02 1.89
N GLN A 267 35.62 -8.73 2.75
CA GLN A 267 35.35 -8.77 4.19
C GLN A 267 36.30 -7.86 4.98
N TYR A 268 35.70 -7.07 5.86
CA TYR A 268 36.35 -6.05 6.69
C TYR A 268 35.97 -6.21 8.17
N CYS A 269 36.81 -5.64 9.03
CA CYS A 269 36.50 -5.37 10.42
C CYS A 269 36.22 -3.88 10.60
N CYS A 270 34.97 -3.56 10.90
CA CYS A 270 34.47 -2.21 11.15
C CYS A 270 34.46 -1.92 12.65
N TYR A 271 34.90 -0.72 13.05
CA TYR A 271 34.93 -0.29 14.45
C TYR A 271 34.84 1.23 14.58
N GLY A 272 34.62 1.72 15.81
CA GLY A 272 34.53 3.15 16.11
C GLY A 272 33.27 3.50 16.87
N TYR A 273 33.04 4.80 17.06
CA TYR A 273 31.94 5.34 17.87
C TYR A 273 30.56 4.86 17.38
N CYS A 274 30.29 4.95 16.07
CA CYS A 274 28.98 4.55 15.55
C CYS A 274 28.76 3.03 15.61
N ILE A 275 29.83 2.24 15.48
CA ILE A 275 29.74 0.77 15.56
C ILE A 275 29.46 0.33 16.99
N ALA A 276 30.11 0.94 17.98
CA ALA A 276 29.82 0.70 19.39
C ALA A 276 28.38 1.09 19.74
N LEU A 277 27.88 2.23 19.21
CA LEU A 277 26.49 2.63 19.36
C LEU A 277 25.53 1.58 18.76
N LEU A 278 25.82 1.06 17.58
CA LEU A 278 25.01 0.01 16.94
C LEU A 278 24.95 -1.26 17.80
N GLN A 279 26.08 -1.70 18.36
CA GLN A 279 26.12 -2.88 19.24
C GLN A 279 25.27 -2.67 20.50
N GLU A 280 25.29 -1.49 21.12
CA GLU A 280 24.45 -1.18 22.27
C GLU A 280 22.96 -1.07 21.92
N LEU A 281 22.62 -0.52 20.75
CA LEU A 281 21.25 -0.50 20.25
C LEU A 281 20.73 -1.92 19.99
N SER A 282 21.54 -2.77 19.36
CA SER A 282 21.23 -4.18 19.09
C SER A 282 20.93 -4.95 20.36
N LYS A 283 21.73 -4.77 21.43
CA LYS A 283 21.48 -5.39 22.74
C LYS A 283 20.18 -4.87 23.38
N ASN A 284 20.03 -3.54 23.45
CA ASN A 284 18.92 -2.92 24.17
C ASN A 284 17.56 -3.15 23.50
N LEU A 285 17.54 -3.20 22.16
CA LEU A 285 16.34 -3.41 21.36
C LEU A 285 16.17 -4.88 20.91
N SER A 286 17.12 -5.75 21.25
CA SER A 286 17.07 -7.19 20.97
C SER A 286 16.91 -7.55 19.48
N PHE A 287 17.66 -6.87 18.61
CA PHE A 287 17.78 -7.22 17.19
C PHE A 287 19.21 -7.67 16.85
N VAL A 288 19.33 -8.57 15.88
CA VAL A 288 20.57 -9.00 15.24
C VAL A 288 20.76 -8.17 13.97
N PHE A 289 22.00 -7.91 13.58
CA PHE A 289 22.28 -7.12 12.39
C PHE A 289 23.38 -7.71 11.53
N THR A 290 23.34 -7.37 10.24
CA THR A 290 24.44 -7.53 9.30
C THR A 290 24.90 -6.15 8.87
N LEU A 291 26.20 -5.91 8.86
CA LEU A 291 26.77 -4.61 8.54
C LEU A 291 27.45 -4.65 7.16
N HIS A 292 27.24 -3.62 6.34
CA HIS A 292 27.99 -3.44 5.11
C HIS A 292 28.38 -1.97 4.88
N LEU A 293 29.48 -1.79 4.15
CA LEU A 293 29.94 -0.49 3.68
C LEU A 293 29.22 -0.16 2.38
N VAL A 294 28.69 1.06 2.29
CA VAL A 294 28.06 1.60 1.08
C VAL A 294 28.95 1.39 -0.15
N ALA A 295 28.37 0.91 -1.24
CA ALA A 295 29.11 0.44 -2.40
C ALA A 295 29.89 1.57 -3.12
N ASP A 296 29.28 2.73 -3.26
CA ASP A 296 29.84 3.88 -3.99
C ASP A 296 30.66 4.84 -3.10
N GLY A 297 30.75 4.57 -1.80
CA GLY A 297 31.47 5.42 -0.83
C GLY A 297 30.82 6.79 -0.58
N LYS A 298 29.54 6.99 -0.90
CA LYS A 298 28.85 8.27 -0.75
C LYS A 298 27.81 8.26 0.36
N TYR A 299 27.57 9.43 0.96
CA TYR A 299 26.50 9.60 1.95
C TYR A 299 25.11 9.52 1.33
N GLY A 300 24.96 10.04 0.11
CA GLY A 300 23.69 10.23 -0.55
C GLY A 300 23.46 11.68 -0.91
N SER A 301 23.44 11.90 -2.21
CA SER A 301 23.21 13.14 -2.92
C SER A 301 22.11 12.93 -3.95
N PHE A 302 21.50 14.03 -4.32
CA PHE A 302 20.42 14.04 -5.26
C PHE A 302 20.94 14.23 -6.68
N GLU A 303 20.67 13.25 -7.56
CA GLU A 303 20.88 13.43 -9.00
C GLU A 303 19.52 13.72 -9.64
N LYS A 304 19.33 14.95 -10.14
CA LYS A 304 18.21 15.26 -11.04
C LYS A 304 18.51 14.62 -12.37
N ASP A 305 17.98 13.43 -12.60
CA ASP A 305 18.07 12.86 -13.93
C ASP A 305 17.26 13.74 -14.90
N ARG A 306 17.93 14.25 -15.93
CA ARG A 306 17.39 15.32 -16.80
C ARG A 306 16.26 14.85 -17.71
N ILE A 307 16.06 13.53 -17.78
CA ILE A 307 15.19 12.87 -18.76
C ILE A 307 13.82 12.55 -18.15
N ASP A 308 13.76 12.03 -16.92
CA ASP A 308 12.51 11.49 -16.35
C ASP A 308 11.91 12.30 -15.19
N GLN A 309 12.54 13.41 -14.76
CA GLN A 309 12.15 14.18 -13.55
C GLN A 309 12.05 13.33 -12.26
N GLN A 310 12.39 12.05 -12.30
CA GLN A 310 12.33 11.17 -11.14
C GLN A 310 13.46 11.49 -10.19
N LYS A 311 13.10 11.60 -8.91
CA LYS A 311 14.04 11.83 -7.83
C LYS A 311 14.85 10.55 -7.61
N ARG A 312 16.17 10.60 -7.82
CA ARG A 312 17.06 9.45 -7.55
C ARG A 312 18.15 9.81 -6.56
N TRP A 313 18.31 8.95 -5.55
CA TRP A 313 19.33 9.06 -4.52
C TRP A 313 20.48 8.08 -4.81
N ASP A 314 21.71 8.57 -4.65
CA ASP A 314 22.92 7.72 -4.58
C ASP A 314 23.33 7.44 -3.12
N GLY A 315 24.47 6.78 -2.91
CA GLY A 315 25.02 6.56 -1.58
C GLY A 315 24.14 5.76 -0.63
N MET A 316 24.40 5.93 0.66
CA MET A 316 23.65 5.22 1.73
C MET A 316 22.14 5.52 1.68
N ILE A 317 21.75 6.74 1.31
CA ILE A 317 20.34 7.11 1.15
C ILE A 317 19.71 6.31 0.00
N GLY A 318 20.40 6.20 -1.14
CA GLY A 318 19.97 5.38 -2.26
C GLY A 318 19.83 3.91 -1.90
N GLU A 319 20.78 3.34 -1.16
CA GLU A 319 20.69 1.94 -0.69
C GLU A 319 19.51 1.73 0.26
N LEU A 320 19.23 2.68 1.15
CA LEU A 320 18.09 2.63 2.07
C LEU A 320 16.74 2.68 1.32
N ILE A 321 16.58 3.63 0.40
CA ILE A 321 15.34 3.80 -0.37
C ILE A 321 15.07 2.61 -1.31
N ASN A 322 16.14 2.01 -1.84
CA ASN A 322 16.03 0.82 -2.70
C ASN A 322 15.96 -0.50 -1.90
N TYR A 323 15.71 -0.44 -0.59
CA TYR A 323 15.57 -1.61 0.29
C TYR A 323 16.77 -2.56 0.30
N GLN A 324 17.98 -2.04 0.02
CA GLN A 324 19.24 -2.79 0.15
C GLN A 324 19.75 -2.77 1.59
N ALA A 325 19.37 -1.75 2.36
CA ALA A 325 19.58 -1.65 3.80
C ALA A 325 18.26 -1.30 4.50
N ASP A 326 18.12 -1.71 5.76
CA ASP A 326 16.97 -1.37 6.61
C ASP A 326 17.27 -0.15 7.50
N MET A 327 18.56 0.16 7.73
CA MET A 327 19.01 1.24 8.62
C MET A 327 20.36 1.80 8.17
N ILE A 328 20.57 3.11 8.39
CA ILE A 328 21.87 3.77 8.25
C ILE A 328 22.45 4.06 9.64
N ILE A 329 23.70 3.66 9.89
CA ILE A 329 24.47 4.08 11.08
C ILE A 329 25.72 4.85 10.64
N ALA A 330 25.67 6.18 10.71
CA ALA A 330 26.75 7.04 10.22
C ALA A 330 26.71 8.45 10.84
N PRO A 331 27.78 9.25 10.71
CA PRO A 331 27.72 10.71 10.90
C PRO A 331 26.97 11.38 9.74
N LEU A 332 25.69 11.05 9.59
CA LEU A 332 24.83 11.57 8.53
C LEU A 332 24.15 12.88 8.96
N THR A 333 24.42 13.96 8.22
CA THR A 333 23.77 15.26 8.45
C THR A 333 22.28 15.20 8.14
N MET A 334 21.44 15.64 9.08
CA MET A 334 20.01 15.87 8.85
C MET A 334 19.81 17.11 7.98
N SER A 335 19.14 16.96 6.84
CA SER A 335 18.72 18.09 5.98
C SER A 335 17.26 17.94 5.56
N PRO A 336 16.56 19.04 5.24
CA PRO A 336 15.18 18.97 4.76
C PRO A 336 15.05 18.07 3.52
N GLU A 337 15.99 18.15 2.58
CA GLU A 337 15.90 17.34 1.35
C GLU A 337 15.92 15.84 1.64
N ARG A 338 16.71 15.40 2.64
CA ARG A 338 16.74 13.98 3.05
C ARG A 338 15.50 13.60 3.85
N ALA A 339 15.02 14.50 4.71
CA ALA A 339 13.87 14.25 5.57
C ALA A 339 12.54 14.12 4.81
N ASP A 340 12.49 14.59 3.56
CA ASP A 340 11.34 14.38 2.67
C ASP A 340 11.19 12.90 2.25
N ASP A 341 12.29 12.14 2.19
CA ASP A 341 12.32 10.76 1.68
C ASP A 341 12.68 9.71 2.75
N ILE A 342 13.32 10.11 3.86
CA ILE A 342 13.72 9.20 4.96
C ILE A 342 13.38 9.76 6.33
N GLU A 343 13.18 8.89 7.32
CA GLU A 343 12.94 9.28 8.71
C GLU A 343 14.23 9.29 9.53
N PHE A 344 14.44 10.36 10.29
CA PHE A 344 15.57 10.51 11.20
C PHE A 344 15.15 10.30 12.66
N THR A 345 16.04 9.70 13.44
CA THR A 345 15.92 9.67 14.90
C THR A 345 16.23 11.05 15.50
N LYS A 346 16.17 11.16 16.84
CA LYS A 346 16.67 12.35 17.52
C LYS A 346 18.19 12.47 17.31
N PRO A 347 18.72 13.69 17.10
CA PRO A 347 20.15 13.89 16.91
C PRO A 347 20.97 13.29 18.06
N TYR A 348 21.93 12.40 17.75
CA TYR A 348 22.83 11.81 18.76
C TYR A 348 24.06 12.68 19.04
N LYS A 349 24.36 13.64 18.15
CA LYS A 349 25.48 14.57 18.27
C LYS A 349 25.16 15.88 17.56
N TYR A 350 25.37 17.00 18.24
CA TYR A 350 25.32 18.33 17.63
C TYR A 350 26.72 18.74 17.18
N HIS A 351 26.84 19.29 15.98
CA HIS A 351 28.08 19.85 15.46
C HIS A 351 27.82 21.10 14.61
N GLY A 352 28.83 21.96 14.52
CA GLY A 352 28.86 23.10 13.60
C GLY A 352 29.96 22.92 12.56
N ILE A 353 29.94 23.76 11.52
CA ILE A 353 31.00 23.81 10.52
C ILE A 353 32.17 24.61 11.10
N THR A 354 33.39 24.06 11.02
CA THR A 354 34.62 24.73 11.43
C THR A 354 35.66 24.66 10.31
N VAL A 355 36.56 25.62 10.26
CA VAL A 355 37.63 25.69 9.26
C VAL A 355 38.94 25.27 9.92
N LEU A 356 39.56 24.20 9.40
CA LEU A 356 40.89 23.79 9.82
C LEU A 356 41.94 24.53 8.99
N VAL A 357 42.80 25.29 9.66
CA VAL A 357 43.95 25.95 9.05
C VAL A 357 45.26 25.42 9.63
N ARG A 358 46.29 25.31 8.80
CA ARG A 358 47.64 24.97 9.28
C ARG A 358 48.13 26.07 10.20
N LYS A 359 48.52 25.71 11.42
CA LYS A 359 49.16 26.64 12.35
C LYS A 359 50.51 27.08 11.77
N HIS A 360 50.66 28.38 11.50
CA HIS A 360 51.97 28.97 11.18
C HIS A 360 52.75 29.17 12.48
N HIS A 361 53.96 28.60 12.53
CA HIS A 361 54.95 28.97 13.52
C HIS A 361 55.79 30.12 12.94
N PHE A 362 55.76 31.29 13.58
CA PHE A 362 56.77 32.31 13.35
C PHE A 362 58.05 31.86 14.07
N HIS A 363 59.13 31.71 13.31
CA HIS A 363 60.46 31.37 13.84
C HIS A 363 61.14 32.59 14.44
#